data_AF-A0A938W0E5-F1
#
_entry.id   AF-A0A938W0E5-F1
#
_cell.length_a   1.000
_cell.length_b   1.000
_cell.length_c   1.000
_cell.angle_alpha   90.00
_cell.angle_beta   90.00
_cell.angle_gamma   90.00
#
_symmetry.space_group_name_H-M   'P 1'
#
loop_
_entity.id
_entity.type
_entity.pdbx_description
1 polymer ?
#
loop_
_entity_poly.entity_id
_entity_poly.type
_entity_poly.pdbx_seq_one_letter_code
_entity_poly.pdbx_strand_id
1 'polypeptide(L)'
;MANWMRTLWNALLFRDQGFSDFRRGGGLFLQGLALLALVALLTGLPALAIDAIGGLRHTAVEADLSQARAGFEEFLRRAEPFLQNLPDEARRQFLEQMRLGFQMSMEITAEVVGLPTALPGPLVVLLEAAGGWLSRPFGGGFPLAAATLGTWLGYGIWVMLFAKLLGGKGGLADFFGTTALYAMPHLLAIFDRVPYLGSLLGIVAYFWGAALYVKAVKISHDLTYERAFLAAILPLLIAVGLLVLLALALAGLIAIAIASGG
;
A
#
# COMPACT_ATOMS: atom_id res chain seq x y z
N MET A 1 -22.24 5.18 -21.34
CA MET A 1 -20.78 5.06 -21.12
C MET A 1 -20.00 6.30 -21.56
N ALA A 2 -20.22 6.87 -22.76
CA ALA A 2 -19.46 8.04 -23.26
C ALA A 2 -19.49 9.28 -22.35
N ASN A 3 -20.58 9.52 -21.62
CA ASN A 3 -20.68 10.65 -20.69
C ASN A 3 -19.77 10.47 -19.45
N TRP A 4 -19.67 9.24 -18.94
CA TRP A 4 -18.90 8.93 -17.73
C TRP A 4 -17.40 9.09 -17.95
N MET A 5 -16.89 8.63 -19.10
CA MET A 5 -15.49 8.82 -19.48
C MET A 5 -15.13 10.32 -19.56
N ARG A 6 -16.02 11.14 -20.11
CA ARG A 6 -15.84 12.60 -20.20
C ARG A 6 -15.83 13.25 -18.81
N THR A 7 -16.69 12.81 -17.90
CA THR A 7 -16.70 13.26 -16.51
C THR A 7 -15.38 12.96 -15.81
N LEU A 8 -14.89 11.72 -15.91
CA LEU A 8 -13.61 11.31 -15.32
C LEU A 8 -12.43 12.07 -15.94
N TRP A 9 -12.44 12.26 -17.25
CA TRP A 9 -11.41 13.04 -17.95
C TRP A 9 -11.41 14.51 -17.50
N ASN A 10 -12.59 15.12 -17.38
CA ASN A 10 -12.72 16.47 -16.86
C ASN A 10 -12.24 16.57 -15.41
N ALA A 11 -12.53 15.58 -14.58
CA ALA A 11 -12.02 15.52 -13.21
C ALA A 11 -10.49 15.41 -13.16
N LEU A 12 -9.89 14.53 -13.98
CA LEU A 12 -8.44 14.38 -14.13
C LEU A 12 -7.77 15.71 -14.52
N LEU A 13 -8.39 16.48 -15.40
CA LEU A 13 -7.94 17.82 -15.81
C LEU A 13 -8.30 18.93 -14.81
N PHE A 14 -8.68 18.58 -13.58
CA PHE A 14 -9.07 19.53 -12.53
C PHE A 14 -10.20 20.48 -12.95
N ARG A 15 -11.10 20.08 -13.85
CA ARG A 15 -12.26 20.91 -14.22
C ARG A 15 -13.37 20.71 -13.20
N ASP A 16 -13.90 21.81 -12.65
CA ASP A 16 -14.96 21.76 -11.64
C ASP A 16 -16.20 21.00 -12.11
N GLN A 17 -16.52 21.11 -13.42
CA GLN A 17 -17.59 20.37 -14.07
C GLN A 17 -17.47 18.85 -13.89
N GLY A 18 -16.25 18.29 -13.95
CA GLY A 18 -16.04 16.85 -13.78
C GLY A 18 -16.46 16.36 -12.39
N PHE A 19 -16.16 17.14 -11.35
CA PHE A 19 -16.55 16.81 -9.97
C PHE A 19 -18.04 17.03 -9.73
N SER A 20 -18.60 18.13 -10.24
CA SER A 20 -20.02 18.43 -10.08
C SER A 20 -20.92 17.44 -10.83
N ASP A 21 -20.51 17.02 -12.03
CA ASP A 21 -21.26 16.06 -12.84
C ASP A 21 -21.18 14.66 -12.23
N PHE A 22 -20.03 14.29 -11.66
CA PHE A 22 -19.88 13.05 -10.89
C PHE A 22 -20.83 13.07 -9.69
N ARG A 23 -20.92 14.19 -8.96
CA ARG A 23 -21.80 14.40 -7.80
C ARG A 23 -23.31 14.34 -8.11
N ARG A 24 -23.73 14.59 -9.35
CA ARG A 24 -25.15 14.55 -9.73
C ARG A 24 -25.69 13.13 -9.95
N GLY A 25 -24.82 12.13 -10.06
CA GLY A 25 -25.22 10.73 -10.19
C GLY A 25 -25.82 10.16 -8.90
N GLY A 26 -26.90 9.38 -8.99
CA GLY A 26 -27.41 8.62 -7.85
C GLY A 26 -26.38 7.58 -7.36
N GLY A 27 -26.23 7.44 -6.04
CA GLY A 27 -25.36 6.41 -5.44
C GLY A 27 -23.85 6.74 -5.43
N LEU A 28 -23.48 8.00 -5.18
CA LEU A 28 -22.09 8.50 -5.21
C LEU A 28 -21.06 7.65 -4.47
N PHE A 29 -21.40 7.18 -3.27
CA PHE A 29 -20.51 6.33 -2.48
C PHE A 29 -20.16 5.04 -3.23
N LEU A 30 -21.18 4.34 -3.76
CA LEU A 30 -21.00 3.09 -4.50
C LEU A 30 -20.26 3.32 -5.82
N GLN A 31 -20.50 4.45 -6.49
CA GLN A 31 -19.75 4.81 -7.69
C GLN A 31 -18.27 5.04 -7.38
N GLY A 32 -17.96 5.75 -6.29
CA GLY A 32 -16.58 5.96 -5.84
C GLY A 32 -15.91 4.65 -5.43
N LEU A 33 -16.63 3.79 -4.70
CA LEU A 33 -16.16 2.45 -4.32
C LEU A 33 -15.84 1.60 -5.55
N ALA A 34 -16.76 1.55 -6.52
CA ALA A 34 -16.60 0.81 -7.75
C ALA A 34 -15.43 1.36 -8.59
N LEU A 35 -15.25 2.68 -8.63
CA LEU A 35 -14.13 3.32 -9.31
C LEU A 35 -12.79 2.90 -8.72
N LEU A 36 -12.67 2.97 -7.39
CA LEU A 36 -11.47 2.55 -6.66
C LEU A 36 -11.15 1.07 -6.89
N ALA A 37 -12.15 0.20 -6.70
CA ALA A 37 -12.00 -1.23 -6.92
C ALA A 37 -11.59 -1.54 -8.36
N LEU A 38 -12.21 -0.89 -9.35
CA LEU A 38 -11.89 -1.05 -10.75
C LEU A 38 -10.43 -0.64 -11.03
N VAL A 39 -9.99 0.53 -10.58
CA VAL A 39 -8.61 0.98 -10.76
C VAL A 39 -7.63 0.00 -10.13
N ALA A 40 -7.86 -0.39 -8.87
CA ALA A 40 -6.97 -1.30 -8.15
C ALA A 40 -6.84 -2.67 -8.81
N LEU A 41 -7.95 -3.20 -9.33
CA LEU A 41 -7.94 -4.45 -10.07
C LEU A 41 -7.20 -4.31 -11.40
N LEU A 42 -7.43 -3.22 -12.14
CA LEU A 42 -6.76 -2.95 -13.40
C LEU A 42 -5.24 -2.78 -13.24
N THR A 43 -4.79 -2.02 -12.25
CA THR A 43 -3.36 -1.81 -11.98
C THR A 43 -2.69 -3.08 -11.47
N GLY A 44 -3.45 -3.99 -10.83
CA GLY A 44 -2.97 -5.29 -10.40
C GLY A 44 -2.82 -6.34 -11.51
N LEU A 45 -3.41 -6.14 -12.69
CA LEU A 45 -3.40 -7.16 -13.77
C LEU A 45 -1.99 -7.57 -14.24
N PRO A 46 -1.05 -6.64 -14.48
CA PRO A 46 0.29 -7.02 -14.91
C PRO A 46 0.99 -7.92 -13.89
N ALA A 47 0.84 -7.60 -12.60
CA ALA A 47 1.42 -8.41 -11.54
C ALA A 47 0.76 -9.79 -11.44
N LEU A 48 -0.57 -9.89 -11.57
CA LEU A 48 -1.26 -11.19 -11.66
C LEU A 48 -0.68 -12.08 -12.75
N ALA A 49 -0.48 -11.53 -13.95
CA ALA A 49 0.07 -12.29 -15.08
C ALA A 49 1.50 -12.77 -14.80
N ILE A 50 2.34 -11.90 -14.22
CA ILE A 50 3.73 -12.23 -13.88
C ILE A 50 3.79 -13.29 -12.79
N ASP A 51 3.02 -13.10 -11.71
CA ASP A 51 3.02 -14.00 -10.55
C ASP A 51 2.51 -15.39 -10.96
N ALA A 52 1.47 -15.46 -11.81
CA ALA A 52 0.97 -16.70 -12.39
C ALA A 52 2.02 -17.40 -13.28
N ILE A 53 2.67 -16.67 -14.19
CA ILE A 53 3.69 -17.26 -15.10
C ILE A 53 4.93 -17.69 -14.32
N GLY A 54 5.37 -16.88 -13.35
CA GLY A 54 6.52 -17.16 -12.50
C GLY A 54 6.28 -18.40 -11.64
N GLY A 55 5.17 -18.45 -10.91
CA GLY A 55 4.86 -19.59 -10.05
C GLY A 55 4.71 -20.91 -10.83
N LEU A 56 4.20 -20.87 -12.06
CA LEU A 56 4.14 -22.07 -12.92
C LEU A 56 5.53 -22.56 -13.36
N ARG A 57 6.53 -21.67 -13.47
CA ARG A 57 7.92 -22.03 -13.80
C ARG A 57 8.71 -22.55 -12.60
N HIS A 58 8.34 -22.17 -11.37
CA HIS A 58 9.09 -22.44 -10.13
C HIS A 58 8.57 -23.64 -9.32
N THR A 59 7.70 -24.49 -9.87
CA THR A 59 7.19 -25.70 -9.19
C THR A 59 8.23 -26.80 -8.89
N ALA A 60 9.51 -26.57 -9.16
CA ALA A 60 10.62 -27.39 -8.67
C ALA A 60 11.04 -26.91 -7.26
N VAL A 61 10.32 -27.34 -6.24
CA VAL A 61 10.51 -27.01 -4.81
C VAL A 61 11.97 -27.19 -4.33
N GLU A 62 12.72 -28.14 -4.90
CA GLU A 62 14.13 -28.38 -4.56
C GLU A 62 15.09 -27.29 -5.08
N ALA A 63 14.76 -26.65 -6.20
CA ALA A 63 15.55 -25.54 -6.72
C ALA A 63 15.38 -24.28 -5.85
N ASP A 64 14.20 -24.09 -5.27
CA ASP A 64 13.87 -22.91 -4.46
C ASP A 64 14.53 -22.96 -3.08
N LEU A 65 14.57 -24.14 -2.44
CA LEU A 65 15.24 -24.33 -1.14
C LEU A 65 16.76 -24.13 -1.22
N SER A 66 17.39 -24.57 -2.32
CA SER A 66 18.82 -24.38 -2.54
C SER A 66 19.15 -22.92 -2.88
N GLN A 67 18.30 -22.24 -3.65
CA GLN A 67 18.43 -20.82 -3.96
C GLN A 67 18.21 -19.93 -2.73
N ALA A 68 17.23 -20.27 -1.87
CA ALA A 68 17.00 -19.57 -0.61
C ALA A 68 18.20 -19.67 0.34
N ARG A 69 18.84 -20.84 0.42
CA ARG A 69 20.06 -21.04 1.23
C ARG A 69 21.23 -20.22 0.69
N ALA A 70 21.44 -20.21 -0.62
CA ALA A 70 22.47 -19.39 -1.26
C ALA A 70 22.23 -17.88 -1.05
N GLY A 71 20.98 -17.43 -1.18
CA GLY A 71 20.60 -16.03 -0.94
C GLY A 71 20.79 -15.60 0.51
N PHE A 72 20.48 -16.48 1.48
CA PHE A 72 20.72 -16.21 2.89
C PHE A 72 22.21 -16.10 3.22
N GLU A 73 23.05 -16.99 2.67
CA GLU A 73 24.50 -16.89 2.85
C GLU A 73 25.07 -15.60 2.24
N GLU A 74 24.57 -15.20 1.07
CA GLU A 74 24.96 -13.94 0.44
C GLU A 74 24.50 -12.71 1.24
N PHE A 75 23.30 -12.76 1.82
CA PHE A 75 22.81 -11.76 2.75
C PHE A 75 23.73 -11.63 3.96
N LEU A 76 24.13 -12.75 4.59
CA LEU A 76 25.06 -12.72 5.72
C LEU A 76 26.40 -12.09 5.34
N ARG A 77 26.95 -12.42 4.17
CA ARG A 77 28.18 -11.81 3.65
C ARG A 77 28.02 -10.31 3.40
N ARG A 78 26.87 -9.87 2.88
CA ARG A 78 26.59 -8.44 2.64
C ARG A 78 26.30 -7.67 3.94
N ALA A 79 25.79 -8.35 4.97
CA ALA A 79 25.50 -7.77 6.28
C ALA A 79 26.76 -7.68 7.17
N GLU A 80 27.76 -8.54 6.93
CA GLU A 80 29.02 -8.60 7.68
C GLU A 80 29.70 -7.23 7.90
N PRO A 81 29.81 -6.32 6.91
CA PRO A 81 30.40 -4.99 7.10
C PRO A 81 29.64 -4.12 8.10
N PHE A 82 28.32 -4.25 8.16
CA PHE A 82 27.47 -3.49 9.09
C PHE A 82 27.60 -4.00 10.53
N LEU A 83 28.02 -5.25 10.71
CA LEU A 83 28.17 -5.91 12.00
C LEU A 83 29.58 -5.75 12.58
N GLN A 84 30.53 -5.16 11.85
CA GLN A 84 31.92 -4.98 12.32
C GLN A 84 32.04 -4.06 13.54
N ASN A 85 31.09 -3.13 13.72
CA ASN A 85 31.07 -2.19 14.84
C ASN A 85 30.50 -2.78 16.14
N LEU A 86 30.02 -4.03 16.11
CA LEU A 86 29.53 -4.73 17.30
C LEU A 86 30.67 -5.49 18.01
N PRO A 87 30.61 -5.64 19.34
CA PRO A 87 31.51 -6.54 20.08
C PRO A 87 31.48 -7.96 19.49
N ASP A 88 32.63 -8.63 19.46
CA ASP A 88 32.79 -9.95 18.80
C ASP A 88 31.85 -11.03 19.35
N GLU A 89 31.48 -10.94 20.64
CA GLU A 89 30.52 -11.83 21.29
C GLU A 89 29.08 -11.56 20.80
N ALA A 90 28.67 -10.29 20.77
CA ALA A 90 27.36 -9.88 20.26
C ALA A 90 27.20 -10.21 18.77
N ARG A 91 28.26 -10.03 17.96
CA ARG A 91 28.26 -10.39 16.54
C ARG A 91 28.07 -11.88 16.33
N ARG A 92 28.78 -12.72 17.08
CA ARG A 92 28.66 -14.19 16.99
C ARG A 92 27.27 -14.66 17.38
N GLN A 93 26.75 -14.18 18.50
CA GLN A 93 25.42 -14.53 18.98
C GLN A 93 24.32 -14.12 18.00
N PHE A 94 24.43 -12.93 17.40
CA PHE A 94 23.51 -12.45 16.37
C PHE A 94 23.52 -13.34 15.12
N LEU A 95 24.70 -13.70 14.60
CA LEU A 95 24.83 -14.55 13.43
C LEU A 95 24.33 -15.98 13.68
N GLU A 96 24.55 -16.53 14.86
CA GLU A 96 24.02 -17.84 15.25
C GLU A 96 22.50 -17.83 15.37
N GLN A 97 21.91 -16.82 16.01
CA GLN A 97 20.45 -16.69 16.09
C GLN A 97 19.81 -16.58 14.71
N MET A 98 20.41 -15.82 13.80
CA MET A 98 19.89 -15.72 12.42
C MET A 98 19.99 -17.06 11.68
N ARG A 99 21.08 -17.81 11.84
CA ARG A 99 21.21 -19.15 11.22
C ARG A 99 20.20 -20.14 11.78
N LEU A 100 20.01 -20.16 13.09
CA LEU A 100 19.01 -21.02 13.75
C LEU A 100 17.59 -20.66 13.30
N GLY A 101 17.25 -19.36 13.27
CA GLY A 101 15.95 -18.89 12.79
C GLY A 101 15.70 -19.25 11.33
N PHE A 102 16.71 -19.10 10.48
CA PHE A 102 16.61 -19.49 9.07
C PHE A 102 16.42 -21.00 8.90
N GLN A 103 17.22 -21.82 9.58
CA GLN A 103 17.08 -23.28 9.54
C GLN A 103 15.69 -23.73 9.98
N MET A 104 15.20 -23.20 11.10
CA MET A 104 13.85 -23.49 11.60
C MET A 104 12.77 -23.07 10.59
N SER A 105 12.92 -21.90 9.97
CA SER A 105 11.96 -21.43 8.94
C SER A 105 11.95 -22.33 7.70
N MET A 106 13.11 -22.85 7.30
CA MET A 106 13.25 -23.75 6.15
C MET A 106 12.64 -25.12 6.44
N GLU A 107 12.82 -25.63 7.64
CA GLU A 107 12.24 -26.91 8.08
C GLU A 107 10.71 -26.83 8.11
N ILE A 108 10.14 -25.76 8.69
CA ILE A 108 8.70 -25.51 8.69
C ILE A 108 8.16 -25.37 7.26
N THR A 109 8.89 -24.66 6.38
CA THR A 109 8.47 -24.48 4.99
C THR A 109 8.46 -25.80 4.22
N ALA A 110 9.50 -26.63 4.39
CA ALA A 110 9.57 -27.95 3.77
C ALA A 110 8.45 -28.88 4.27
N GLU A 111 8.13 -28.83 5.56
CA GLU A 111 7.02 -29.57 6.14
C GLU A 111 5.66 -29.10 5.58
N VAL A 112 5.42 -27.79 5.51
CA VAL A 112 4.18 -27.20 5.00
C VAL A 112 3.97 -27.51 3.51
N VAL A 113 5.03 -27.46 2.71
CA VAL A 113 4.97 -27.78 1.27
C VAL A 113 4.82 -29.29 1.04
N GLY A 114 5.35 -30.11 1.95
CA GLY A 114 5.19 -31.57 1.93
C GLY A 114 3.81 -32.06 2.36
N LEU A 115 2.96 -31.18 2.93
CA LEU A 115 1.60 -31.54 3.27
C LEU A 115 0.80 -31.87 1.99
N PRO A 116 0.04 -32.97 1.96
CA PRO A 116 -0.80 -33.30 0.82
C PRO A 116 -1.88 -32.23 0.64
N THR A 117 -1.67 -31.30 -0.29
CA THR A 117 -2.67 -30.30 -0.65
C THR A 117 -3.80 -30.95 -1.43
N ALA A 118 -5.04 -30.58 -1.12
CA ALA A 118 -6.23 -31.11 -1.79
C ALA A 118 -6.31 -30.76 -3.30
N LEU A 119 -5.47 -29.83 -3.78
CA LEU A 119 -5.41 -29.36 -5.16
C LEU A 119 -4.01 -29.59 -5.76
N PRO A 120 -3.92 -29.87 -7.08
CA PRO A 120 -2.65 -29.98 -7.78
C PRO A 120 -1.91 -28.64 -7.82
N GLY A 121 -0.58 -28.67 -7.69
CA GLY A 121 0.29 -27.50 -7.53
C GLY A 121 0.03 -26.32 -8.50
N PRO A 122 -0.15 -26.55 -9.82
CA PRO A 122 -0.45 -25.46 -10.75
C PRO A 122 -1.76 -24.71 -10.43
N LEU A 123 -2.78 -25.42 -9.92
CA LEU A 123 -4.02 -24.76 -9.50
C LEU A 123 -3.79 -23.95 -8.23
N VAL A 124 -3.02 -24.46 -7.27
CA VAL A 124 -2.68 -23.71 -6.04
C VAL A 124 -2.03 -22.38 -6.39
N VAL A 125 -0.99 -22.38 -7.24
CA VAL A 125 -0.30 -21.17 -7.70
C VAL A 125 -1.26 -20.18 -8.36
N LEU A 126 -2.16 -20.65 -9.24
CA LEU A 126 -3.13 -19.78 -9.90
C LEU A 126 -4.15 -19.20 -8.93
N LEU A 127 -4.64 -19.99 -7.97
CA LEU A 127 -5.54 -19.53 -6.92
C LEU A 127 -4.86 -18.53 -5.98
N GLU A 128 -3.60 -18.75 -5.61
CA GLU A 128 -2.82 -17.81 -4.80
C GLU A 128 -2.58 -16.50 -5.53
N ALA A 129 -2.17 -16.55 -6.81
CA ALA A 129 -1.98 -15.36 -7.63
C ALA A 129 -3.30 -14.59 -7.80
N ALA A 130 -4.41 -15.29 -8.07
CA ALA A 130 -5.73 -14.69 -8.18
C ALA A 130 -6.21 -14.11 -6.85
N GLY A 131 -5.99 -14.82 -5.73
CA GLY A 131 -6.33 -14.37 -4.38
C GLY A 131 -5.54 -13.13 -3.97
N GLY A 132 -4.24 -13.11 -4.24
CA GLY A 132 -3.38 -11.95 -4.01
C GLY A 132 -3.81 -10.75 -4.84
N TRP A 133 -4.11 -10.96 -6.13
CA TRP A 133 -4.64 -9.91 -7.01
C TRP A 133 -5.98 -9.35 -6.53
N LEU A 134 -6.93 -10.23 -6.17
CA LEU A 134 -8.26 -9.85 -5.69
C LEU A 134 -8.23 -9.14 -4.34
N SER A 135 -7.18 -9.40 -3.53
CA SER A 135 -6.97 -8.76 -2.23
C SER A 135 -6.37 -7.36 -2.34
N ARG A 136 -5.75 -6.99 -3.49
CA ARG A 136 -5.10 -5.67 -3.65
C ARG A 136 -6.01 -4.47 -3.39
N PRO A 137 -7.27 -4.42 -3.89
CA PRO A 137 -8.17 -3.33 -3.57
C PRO A 137 -8.43 -3.17 -2.07
N PHE A 138 -8.30 -4.24 -1.28
CA PHE A 138 -8.52 -4.22 0.18
C PHE A 138 -7.23 -4.03 0.99
N GLY A 139 -6.08 -3.91 0.32
CA GLY A 139 -4.79 -3.73 0.97
C GLY A 139 -4.68 -2.45 1.80
N GLY A 140 -3.63 -2.41 2.63
CA GLY A 140 -3.22 -1.23 3.38
C GLY A 140 -1.89 -0.69 2.87
N GLY A 141 -1.64 0.59 3.11
CA GLY A 141 -0.41 1.27 2.68
C GLY A 141 -0.41 2.75 3.05
N PHE A 142 0.62 3.46 2.60
CA PHE A 142 0.74 4.90 2.83
C PHE A 142 -0.48 5.65 2.22
N PRO A 143 -1.05 6.66 2.90
CA PRO A 143 -2.20 7.41 2.41
C PRO A 143 -2.02 7.91 0.98
N LEU A 144 -3.01 7.66 0.12
CA LEU A 144 -3.04 8.12 -1.28
C LEU A 144 -1.90 7.54 -2.16
N ALA A 145 -1.09 6.61 -1.68
CA ALA A 145 -0.04 5.98 -2.48
C ALA A 145 -0.58 4.97 -3.50
N ALA A 146 -1.71 4.35 -3.20
CA ALA A 146 -2.37 3.39 -4.05
C ALA A 146 -3.89 3.54 -3.94
N ALA A 147 -4.59 3.05 -4.97
CA ALA A 147 -6.05 3.02 -5.06
C ALA A 147 -6.68 1.95 -4.13
N THR A 148 -6.32 1.92 -2.85
CA THR A 148 -6.76 0.87 -1.90
C THR A 148 -7.94 1.35 -1.05
N LEU A 149 -8.98 0.53 -0.94
CA LEU A 149 -10.17 0.75 -0.12
C LEU A 149 -9.85 0.87 1.36
N GLY A 150 -8.96 0.01 1.90
CA GLY A 150 -8.59 0.03 3.31
C GLY A 150 -8.02 1.38 3.73
N THR A 151 -6.96 1.81 3.04
CA THR A 151 -6.36 3.13 3.29
C THR A 151 -7.31 4.27 2.96
N TRP A 152 -8.06 4.22 1.86
CA TRP A 152 -8.97 5.31 1.48
C TRP A 152 -10.10 5.52 2.49
N LEU A 153 -10.73 4.45 2.97
CA LEU A 153 -11.76 4.53 4.01
C LEU A 153 -11.16 5.00 5.34
N GLY A 154 -10.09 4.35 5.80
CA GLY A 154 -9.46 4.66 7.08
C GLY A 154 -8.96 6.10 7.13
N TYR A 155 -8.19 6.53 6.14
CA TYR A 155 -7.68 7.89 6.02
C TYR A 155 -8.80 8.91 5.78
N GLY A 156 -9.76 8.58 4.91
CA GLY A 156 -10.85 9.48 4.55
C GLY A 156 -11.74 9.84 5.74
N ILE A 157 -11.94 8.94 6.71
CA ILE A 157 -12.67 9.25 7.95
C ILE A 157 -11.98 10.39 8.71
N TRP A 158 -10.66 10.32 8.87
CA TRP A 158 -9.90 11.37 9.56
C TRP A 158 -9.93 12.69 8.80
N VAL A 159 -9.73 12.66 7.48
CA VAL A 159 -9.82 13.87 6.65
C VAL A 159 -11.21 14.50 6.75
N MET A 160 -12.28 13.69 6.68
CA MET A 160 -13.65 14.17 6.81
C MET A 160 -13.92 14.78 8.19
N LEU A 161 -13.36 14.20 9.26
CA LEU A 161 -13.43 14.77 10.61
C LEU A 161 -12.79 16.17 10.63
N PHE A 162 -11.55 16.33 10.16
CA PHE A 162 -10.90 17.64 10.13
C PHE A 162 -11.58 18.62 9.19
N ALA A 163 -12.10 18.16 8.05
CA ALA A 163 -12.89 18.98 7.14
C ALA A 163 -14.14 19.53 7.85
N LYS A 164 -14.82 18.72 8.67
CA LYS A 164 -15.95 19.18 9.51
C LYS A 164 -15.50 20.16 10.59
N LEU A 165 -14.40 19.89 11.28
CA LEU A 165 -13.83 20.80 12.30
C LEU A 165 -13.45 22.16 11.72
N LEU A 166 -13.04 22.21 10.44
CA LEU A 166 -12.71 23.45 9.72
C LEU A 166 -13.93 24.16 9.09
N GLY A 167 -15.15 23.71 9.44
CA GLY A 167 -16.42 24.32 9.03
C GLY A 167 -17.06 23.71 7.79
N GLY A 168 -16.58 22.55 7.33
CA GLY A 168 -17.06 21.88 6.13
C GLY A 168 -18.45 21.24 6.29
N LYS A 169 -19.29 21.36 5.27
CA LYS A 169 -20.71 20.95 5.31
C LYS A 169 -21.00 19.61 4.62
N GLY A 170 -19.97 18.96 4.09
CA GLY A 170 -20.09 17.73 3.31
C GLY A 170 -20.66 16.55 4.10
N GLY A 171 -21.43 15.72 3.39
CA GLY A 171 -21.93 14.43 3.86
C GLY A 171 -20.99 13.29 3.47
N LEU A 172 -21.18 12.12 4.09
CA LEU A 172 -20.28 10.97 3.92
C LEU A 172 -20.27 10.46 2.47
N ALA A 173 -21.45 10.28 1.88
CA ALA A 173 -21.58 9.78 0.51
C ALA A 173 -20.95 10.72 -0.52
N ASP A 174 -21.06 12.04 -0.30
CA ASP A 174 -20.50 13.06 -1.18
C ASP A 174 -18.98 13.15 -1.05
N PHE A 175 -18.46 13.15 0.18
CA PHE A 175 -17.03 13.14 0.47
C PHE A 175 -16.32 11.92 -0.12
N PHE A 176 -16.79 10.71 0.21
CA PHE A 176 -16.16 9.49 -0.30
C PHE A 176 -16.39 9.37 -1.81
N GLY A 177 -17.60 9.58 -2.31
CA GLY A 177 -17.85 9.52 -3.76
C GLY A 177 -16.92 10.42 -4.57
N THR A 178 -16.77 11.69 -4.18
CA THR A 178 -15.89 12.64 -4.90
C THR A 178 -14.41 12.36 -4.70
N THR A 179 -13.98 11.99 -3.48
CA THR A 179 -12.55 11.74 -3.22
C THR A 179 -12.04 10.52 -3.96
N ALA A 180 -12.87 9.52 -4.28
CA ALA A 180 -12.48 8.35 -5.06
C ALA A 180 -11.87 8.67 -6.43
N LEU A 181 -12.10 9.87 -6.98
CA LEU A 181 -11.46 10.35 -8.22
C LEU A 181 -9.93 10.41 -8.11
N TYR A 182 -9.36 10.45 -6.90
CA TYR A 182 -7.91 10.32 -6.69
C TYR A 182 -7.35 8.99 -7.21
N ALA A 183 -8.19 7.96 -7.37
CA ALA A 183 -7.76 6.68 -7.92
C ALA A 183 -7.31 6.81 -9.38
N MET A 184 -7.82 7.80 -10.14
CA MET A 184 -7.60 7.86 -11.59
C MET A 184 -6.13 7.99 -12.01
N PRO A 185 -5.31 8.88 -11.43
CA PRO A 185 -3.88 8.91 -11.73
C PRO A 185 -3.14 7.60 -11.45
N HIS A 186 -3.63 6.77 -10.52
CA HIS A 186 -2.99 5.48 -10.21
C HIS A 186 -3.12 4.46 -11.34
N LEU A 187 -3.92 4.69 -12.39
CA LEU A 187 -3.87 3.87 -13.61
C LEU A 187 -2.47 3.85 -14.25
N LEU A 188 -1.65 4.88 -13.99
CA LEU A 188 -0.25 4.90 -14.41
C LEU A 188 0.59 3.78 -13.76
N ALA A 189 0.15 3.22 -12.63
CA ALA A 189 0.83 2.10 -11.96
C ALA A 189 0.84 0.81 -12.78
N ILE A 190 0.05 0.71 -13.86
CA ILE A 190 0.16 -0.38 -14.85
C ILE A 190 1.59 -0.46 -15.42
N PHE A 191 2.32 0.66 -15.44
CA PHE A 191 3.69 0.76 -15.93
C PHE A 191 4.76 0.58 -14.84
N ASP A 192 4.40 0.21 -13.61
CA ASP A 192 5.35 0.06 -12.48
C ASP A 192 6.50 -0.90 -12.78
N ARG A 193 6.29 -1.87 -13.68
CA ARG A 193 7.29 -2.87 -14.06
C ARG A 193 8.30 -2.38 -15.10
N VAL A 194 8.10 -1.20 -15.69
CA VAL A 194 9.06 -0.62 -16.63
C VAL A 194 10.19 0.04 -15.83
N PRO A 195 11.45 -0.41 -15.98
CA PRO A 195 12.58 0.16 -15.25
C PRO A 195 12.65 1.69 -15.43
N TYR A 196 12.88 2.42 -14.34
CA TYR A 196 12.92 3.90 -14.26
C TYR A 196 11.62 4.63 -14.56
N LEU A 197 10.82 4.17 -15.51
CA LEU A 197 9.55 4.79 -15.88
C LEU A 197 8.48 4.52 -14.80
N GLY A 198 8.44 3.33 -14.23
CA GLY A 198 7.48 2.95 -13.20
C GLY A 198 7.57 3.86 -11.96
N SER A 199 8.79 4.08 -11.45
CA SER A 199 8.98 4.95 -10.28
C SER A 199 8.63 6.41 -10.58
N LEU A 200 9.00 6.93 -11.75
CA LEU A 200 8.66 8.29 -12.17
C LEU A 200 7.13 8.46 -12.27
N LEU A 201 6.46 7.52 -12.93
CA LEU A 201 5.01 7.54 -13.08
C LEU A 201 4.27 7.35 -11.74
N GLY A 202 4.81 6.53 -10.83
CA GLY A 202 4.30 6.39 -9.48
C GLY A 202 4.34 7.70 -8.68
N ILE A 203 5.46 8.45 -8.79
CA ILE A 203 5.58 9.78 -8.16
C ILE A 203 4.55 10.75 -8.75
N VAL A 204 4.41 10.78 -10.08
CA VAL A 204 3.41 11.62 -10.76
C VAL A 204 2.00 11.24 -10.33
N ALA A 205 1.67 9.95 -10.31
CA ALA A 205 0.37 9.44 -9.88
C ALA A 205 0.05 9.86 -8.44
N TYR A 206 1.04 9.77 -7.54
CA TYR A 206 0.88 10.17 -6.14
C TYR A 206 0.55 11.66 -5.99
N PHE A 207 1.37 12.56 -6.54
CA PHE A 207 1.14 14.00 -6.38
C PHE A 207 -0.11 14.48 -7.12
N TRP A 208 -0.40 13.91 -8.29
CA TRP A 208 -1.63 14.21 -9.03
C TRP A 208 -2.85 13.70 -8.25
N GLY A 209 -2.80 12.46 -7.75
CA GLY A 209 -3.84 11.89 -6.90
C GLY A 209 -4.09 12.74 -5.66
N ALA A 210 -3.03 13.17 -4.97
CA ALA A 210 -3.13 14.05 -3.81
C ALA A 210 -3.79 15.41 -4.13
N ALA A 211 -3.42 16.03 -5.25
CA ALA A 211 -4.03 17.28 -5.68
C ALA A 211 -5.53 17.10 -6.02
N LEU A 212 -5.90 16.00 -6.70
CA LEU A 212 -7.31 15.67 -6.96
C LEU A 212 -8.07 15.41 -5.67
N TYR A 213 -7.44 14.74 -4.71
CA TYR A 213 -8.01 14.46 -3.40
C TYR A 213 -8.31 15.76 -2.65
N VAL A 214 -7.36 16.68 -2.55
CA VAL A 214 -7.57 18.01 -1.91
C VAL A 214 -8.70 18.78 -2.60
N LYS A 215 -8.73 18.76 -3.95
CA LYS A 215 -9.82 19.39 -4.71
C LYS A 215 -11.17 18.73 -4.44
N ALA A 216 -11.22 17.41 -4.31
CA ALA A 216 -12.43 16.69 -3.95
C ALA A 216 -12.92 17.04 -2.53
N VAL A 217 -12.00 17.17 -1.55
CA VAL A 217 -12.34 17.64 -0.19
C VAL A 217 -12.94 19.04 -0.23
N LYS A 218 -12.32 19.96 -0.99
CA LYS A 218 -12.82 21.32 -1.20
C LYS A 218 -14.27 21.30 -1.71
N ILE A 219 -14.53 20.54 -2.77
CA ILE A 219 -15.82 20.52 -3.46
C ILE A 219 -16.91 19.82 -2.62
N SER A 220 -16.58 18.73 -1.93
CA SER A 220 -17.54 17.99 -1.12
C SER A 220 -17.90 18.72 0.19
N HIS A 221 -16.95 19.46 0.78
CA HIS A 221 -17.18 20.20 2.03
C HIS A 221 -17.45 21.70 1.86
N ASP A 222 -17.41 22.22 0.63
CA ASP A 222 -17.54 23.66 0.33
C ASP A 222 -16.53 24.52 1.13
N LEU A 223 -15.28 24.06 1.14
CA LEU A 223 -14.18 24.72 1.84
C LEU A 223 -13.37 25.62 0.90
N THR A 224 -12.57 26.52 1.47
CA THR A 224 -11.49 27.18 0.72
C THR A 224 -10.35 26.17 0.47
N TYR A 225 -9.47 26.45 -0.51
CA TYR A 225 -8.37 25.54 -0.84
C TYR A 225 -7.42 25.34 0.34
N GLU A 226 -7.15 26.38 1.13
CA GLU A 226 -6.26 26.31 2.29
C GLU A 226 -6.83 25.37 3.35
N ARG A 227 -8.14 25.50 3.65
CA ARG A 227 -8.81 24.64 4.63
C ARG A 227 -8.93 23.21 4.15
N ALA A 228 -9.19 23.00 2.86
CA ALA A 228 -9.23 21.65 2.27
C ALA A 228 -7.85 20.97 2.30
N PHE A 229 -6.79 21.72 1.98
CA PHE A 229 -5.42 21.24 2.07
C PHE A 229 -5.04 20.90 3.52
N LEU A 230 -5.35 21.79 4.47
CA LEU A 230 -5.15 21.54 5.89
C LEU A 230 -5.92 20.29 6.37
N ALA A 231 -7.21 20.17 6.02
CA ALA A 231 -8.02 18.99 6.36
C ALA A 231 -7.38 17.69 5.84
N ALA A 232 -6.80 17.73 4.64
CA ALA A 232 -6.13 16.58 4.06
C ALA A 232 -4.81 16.26 4.79
N ILE A 233 -3.98 17.24 5.13
CA ILE A 233 -2.63 16.98 5.68
C ILE A 233 -2.61 16.75 7.20
N LEU A 234 -3.58 17.30 7.94
CA LEU A 234 -3.64 17.22 9.41
C LEU A 234 -3.59 15.78 9.96
N PRO A 235 -4.37 14.81 9.43
CA PRO A 235 -4.28 13.42 9.85
C PRO A 235 -2.86 12.85 9.76
N LEU A 236 -2.15 13.17 8.67
CA LEU A 236 -0.81 12.69 8.43
C LEU A 236 0.19 13.29 9.43
N LEU A 237 0.10 14.61 9.68
CA LEU A 237 0.96 15.28 10.66
C LEU A 237 0.77 14.72 12.07
N ILE A 238 -0.49 14.45 12.45
CA ILE A 238 -0.81 13.86 13.76
C ILE A 238 -0.27 12.43 13.85
N ALA A 239 -0.48 11.60 12.82
CA ALA A 239 0.01 10.23 12.79
C ALA A 239 1.55 10.17 12.90
N VAL A 240 2.26 11.03 12.16
CA VAL A 240 3.73 11.13 12.23
C VAL A 240 4.18 11.60 13.61
N GLY A 241 3.53 12.62 14.18
CA GLY A 241 3.83 13.09 15.53
C GLY A 241 3.67 12.00 16.58
N LEU A 242 2.58 11.24 16.53
CA LEU A 242 2.35 10.11 17.44
C LEU A 242 3.38 8.99 17.27
N LEU A 243 3.78 8.70 16.03
CA LEU A 243 4.79 7.67 15.74
C LEU A 243 6.16 8.08 16.31
N VAL A 244 6.56 9.34 16.13
CA VAL A 244 7.81 9.87 16.72
C VAL A 244 7.77 9.78 18.24
N LEU A 245 6.66 10.17 18.88
CA LEU A 245 6.51 10.05 20.33
C LEU A 245 6.60 8.60 20.81
N LEU A 246 5.97 7.67 20.09
CA LEU A 246 6.03 6.25 20.41
C LEU A 246 7.46 5.71 20.26
N ALA A 247 8.16 6.06 19.18
CA ALA A 247 9.54 5.65 18.95
C ALA A 247 10.48 6.15 20.05
N LEU A 248 10.32 7.41 20.48
CA LEU A 248 11.09 7.98 21.60
C LEU A 248 10.77 7.26 22.92
N ALA A 249 9.50 6.95 23.19
CA ALA A 249 9.10 6.22 24.38
C ALA A 249 9.70 4.80 24.42
N LEU A 250 9.66 4.07 23.30
CA LEU A 250 10.29 2.75 23.17
C LEU A 250 11.80 2.82 23.32
N ALA A 251 12.47 3.78 22.70
CA ALA A 251 13.91 3.97 22.84
C ALA A 251 14.30 4.26 24.31
N GLY A 252 13.51 5.09 25.00
CA GLY A 252 13.68 5.35 26.43
C GLY A 252 13.51 4.10 27.29
N LEU A 253 12.47 3.30 27.03
CA LEU A 253 12.24 2.04 27.75
C LEU A 253 13.37 1.03 27.53
N ILE A 254 13.86 0.90 26.29
CA ILE A 254 15.00 0.02 25.97
C ILE A 254 16.27 0.51 26.69
N ALA A 255 16.53 1.82 26.70
CA ALA A 255 17.67 2.40 27.39
C ALA A 255 17.62 2.14 28.91
N ILE A 256 16.44 2.28 29.54
CA ILE A 256 16.25 1.95 30.96
C ILE A 256 16.47 0.47 31.21
N ALA A 257 15.92 -0.42 30.37
CA ALA A 257 16.07 -1.86 30.52
C ALA A 257 17.55 -2.30 30.45
N ILE A 258 18.31 -1.75 29.51
CA ILE A 258 19.76 -1.98 29.39
C ILE A 258 20.50 -1.48 30.63
N ALA A 259 20.15 -0.28 31.14
CA ALA A 259 20.79 0.29 32.31
C ALA A 259 20.46 -0.44 33.62
N SER A 260 19.31 -1.11 33.71
CA SER A 260 18.89 -1.89 34.90
C SER A 260 19.31 -3.36 34.89
N GLY A 261 19.78 -3.88 33.76
CA GLY A 261 20.13 -5.29 33.56
C GLY A 261 21.63 -5.60 33.62
N GLY A 262 22.48 -4.59 33.85
CA GLY A 262 23.92 -4.73 34.15
C GLY A 262 24.19 -4.41 35.61
#